data_AF-A0A3A8W9W9-F1
#
_entry.id   AF-A0A3A8W9W9-F1
#
_cell.length_a   1.000
_cell.length_b   1.000
_cell.length_c   1.000
_cell.angle_alpha   90.00
_cell.angle_beta   90.00
_cell.angle_gamma   90.00
#
_symmetry.space_group_name_H-M   'P 1'
#
loop_
_entity.id
_entity.type
_entity.pdbx_description
1 polymer ?
#
loop_
_entity_poly.entity_id
_entity_poly.type
_entity_poly.pdbx_seq_one_letter_code
_entity_poly.pdbx_strand_id
1 'polypeptide(L)'
;MDYGCMDLKNQADIRVFTKDNGLIAGTPSRADEEINRKHHNKDIMENNCLKRNSDCYISGTDMKEIEFMSENYNDILKITGIPTNCLLLSENGHGQKTREEIATVIYSWGRGEISDSQFKCQFQDICKGRRAYLAQCRYTTGRNAEDNRKIIEGIYEYSQKRNVKAMVHLCFEKGEEIADSYGGRDTKNWVYYDADYYYRSEHLKNLLREATAEMAEEWGTGTIDFDSIEEHSGFTADGGLDFNSSWNWKADMCRGVASLDDFTILPEPGFSFFYQENKHRVVQYGTLEIQAGICIIKYGEAEWKVDVPFNNSCCLGELADYFNVSELFGRKSLVSNTGLLDFLSHFEVFTYFYGRNRWLAKQNGC
;
A
#
# COMPACT_ATOMS: atom_id res chain seq x y z
N MET A 1 -15.96 6.19 13.64
CA MET A 1 -15.44 7.32 14.44
C MET A 1 -15.60 6.94 15.90
N ASP A 2 -14.50 6.79 16.62
CA ASP A 2 -14.38 7.16 18.04
C ASP A 2 -12.90 7.04 18.41
N TYR A 3 -12.27 8.19 18.64
CA TYR A 3 -10.93 8.33 19.20
C TYR A 3 -11.10 9.02 20.56
N GLY A 4 -10.37 8.55 21.57
CA GLY A 4 -9.91 9.42 22.65
C GLY A 4 -10.11 8.89 24.07
N CYS A 5 -9.07 8.24 24.61
CA CYS A 5 -8.52 8.60 25.93
C CYS A 5 -7.12 7.95 26.07
N MET A 6 -6.05 8.72 25.85
CA MET A 6 -4.71 8.34 26.31
C MET A 6 -4.46 9.01 27.66
N ASP A 7 -4.24 8.19 28.69
CA ASP A 7 -3.76 8.61 30.00
C ASP A 7 -2.22 8.70 29.94
N LEU A 8 -1.69 9.92 29.97
CA LEU A 8 -0.25 10.21 30.05
C LEU A 8 0.21 10.02 31.50
N LYS A 9 0.94 8.94 31.77
CA LYS A 9 1.70 8.77 33.02
C LYS A 9 3.16 8.44 32.76
N ASN A 10 4.00 9.43 33.03
CA ASN A 10 5.38 9.41 33.53
C ASN A 10 6.31 8.30 33.02
N GLN A 11 7.13 8.62 32.02
CA GLN A 11 8.49 8.08 31.94
C GLN A 11 9.48 9.13 32.47
N ALA A 12 10.26 8.74 33.46
CA ALA A 12 11.36 9.53 33.98
C ALA A 12 12.51 9.52 32.96
N ASP A 13 12.79 10.67 32.37
CA ASP A 13 14.01 10.95 31.60
C ASP A 13 15.23 10.83 32.51
N ILE A 14 16.04 9.78 32.36
CA ILE A 14 17.40 9.77 32.91
C ILE A 14 18.30 10.48 31.89
N ARG A 15 18.65 11.73 32.17
CA ARG A 15 19.67 12.48 31.41
C ARG A 15 21.01 12.34 32.11
N VAL A 16 21.97 11.71 31.44
CA VAL A 16 23.36 11.66 31.90
C VAL A 16 24.10 12.86 31.31
N PHE A 17 24.63 13.72 32.20
CA PHE A 17 25.52 14.82 31.83
C PHE A 17 26.97 14.37 31.97
N THR A 18 27.78 14.60 30.93
CA THR A 18 29.25 14.59 31.06
C THR A 18 29.74 15.95 31.53
N LYS A 19 30.95 15.98 32.12
CA LYS A 19 31.59 17.19 32.67
C LYS A 19 31.81 18.32 31.66
N ASP A 20 31.64 18.05 30.37
CA ASP A 20 31.65 19.02 29.28
C ASP A 20 30.30 18.97 28.55
N ASN A 21 29.59 20.10 28.51
CA ASN A 21 28.19 20.29 28.05
C ASN A 21 27.94 20.00 26.55
N GLY A 22 28.12 18.76 26.08
CA GLY A 22 27.78 18.33 24.73
C GLY A 22 26.60 17.34 24.71
N LEU A 23 25.50 17.68 24.04
CA LEU A 23 24.39 16.76 23.76
C LEU A 23 24.80 15.80 22.63
N ILE A 24 24.78 14.49 22.86
CA ILE A 24 24.79 13.47 21.80
C ILE A 24 23.53 12.62 21.97
N ALA A 25 22.64 12.67 20.98
CA ALA A 25 21.45 11.82 20.92
C ALA A 25 21.76 10.56 20.08
N GLY A 26 21.68 9.40 20.72
CA GLY A 26 21.21 8.14 20.15
C GLY A 26 22.23 7.23 19.43
N THR A 27 22.67 6.19 20.12
CA THR A 27 23.04 4.88 19.52
C THR A 27 22.26 3.75 20.21
N PRO A 28 21.95 2.62 19.52
CA PRO A 28 20.83 1.76 19.87
C PRO A 28 21.17 0.58 20.81
N SER A 29 20.36 0.46 21.86
CA SER A 29 19.68 -0.72 22.45
C SER A 29 20.38 -2.08 22.69
N ARG A 30 21.64 -2.31 22.34
CA ARG A 30 22.31 -3.60 22.67
C ARG A 30 23.26 -3.53 23.87
N ALA A 31 23.81 -2.35 24.18
CA ALA A 31 24.64 -2.15 25.37
C ALA A 31 23.80 -2.06 26.66
N ASP A 32 22.60 -1.48 26.57
CA ASP A 32 21.73 -1.25 27.73
C ASP A 32 21.12 -2.56 28.28
N GLU A 33 20.85 -3.55 27.42
CA GLU A 33 20.35 -4.87 27.84
C GLU A 33 21.41 -5.74 28.54
N GLU A 34 22.70 -5.52 28.26
CA GLU A 34 23.78 -6.25 28.93
C GLU A 34 24.11 -5.66 30.29
N ILE A 35 23.99 -4.33 30.43
CA ILE A 35 24.11 -3.61 31.72
C ILE A 35 22.95 -3.99 32.65
N ASN A 36 21.71 -4.03 32.15
CA ASN A 36 20.56 -4.42 32.95
C ASN A 36 20.60 -5.88 33.42
N ARG A 37 21.12 -6.81 32.59
CA ARG A 37 21.31 -8.21 33.00
C ARG A 37 22.35 -8.40 34.09
N LYS A 38 23.41 -7.58 34.14
CA LYS A 38 24.46 -7.67 35.15
C LYS A 38 24.04 -7.06 36.50
N HIS A 39 23.05 -6.17 36.53
CA HIS A 39 22.57 -5.53 37.77
C HIS A 39 21.35 -6.17 38.42
N HIS A 40 20.66 -7.12 37.78
CA HIS A 40 19.44 -7.71 38.34
C HIS A 40 19.66 -8.87 39.35
N ASN A 41 20.90 -9.18 39.72
CA ASN A 41 21.22 -10.30 40.63
C ASN A 41 21.73 -9.91 42.02
N LYS A 42 21.57 -8.65 42.43
CA LYS A 42 21.76 -8.24 43.82
C LYS A 42 20.72 -7.17 44.17
N ASP A 43 19.66 -7.62 44.85
CA ASP A 43 19.15 -7.00 46.09
C ASP A 43 17.70 -7.48 46.32
N ILE A 44 17.62 -8.66 46.93
CA ILE A 44 16.48 -9.10 47.72
C ILE A 44 16.76 -8.64 49.17
N MET A 45 15.74 -8.00 49.77
CA MET A 45 15.54 -7.63 51.18
C MET A 45 15.96 -6.22 51.67
N GLU A 46 14.90 -5.56 52.16
CA GLU A 46 14.80 -4.77 53.39
C GLU A 46 14.83 -3.24 53.34
N ASN A 47 13.62 -2.71 53.57
CA ASN A 47 13.28 -1.40 54.09
C ASN A 47 14.15 -1.00 55.29
N ASN A 48 14.64 0.25 55.33
CA ASN A 48 14.38 1.17 56.44
C ASN A 48 14.97 2.59 56.19
N CYS A 49 14.23 3.56 56.72
CA CYS A 49 14.45 5.00 56.65
C CYS A 49 15.82 5.51 57.17
N LEU A 50 16.24 6.65 56.59
CA LEU A 50 16.92 7.79 57.22
C LEU A 50 18.21 7.54 58.05
N LYS A 51 19.37 8.00 57.56
CA LYS A 51 20.20 9.09 58.18
C LYS A 51 21.60 9.23 57.55
N ARG A 52 21.92 10.50 57.27
CA ARG A 52 23.20 11.25 57.39
C ARG A 52 24.55 10.54 57.20
N ASN A 53 25.30 11.11 56.25
CA ASN A 53 26.71 11.53 56.28
C ASN A 53 27.69 10.91 57.28
N SER A 54 28.89 10.73 56.71
CA SER A 54 30.24 10.58 57.24
C SER A 54 30.74 9.15 57.43
N ASP A 55 31.94 8.96 56.86
CA ASP A 55 32.89 7.87 57.06
C ASP A 55 32.76 6.70 56.08
N CYS A 56 33.61 6.71 55.05
CA CYS A 56 34.32 5.54 54.53
C CYS A 56 35.45 6.02 53.60
N TYR A 57 36.56 6.39 54.23
CA TYR A 57 37.86 6.50 53.57
C TYR A 57 38.23 5.10 53.07
N ILE A 58 38.32 4.88 51.75
CA ILE A 58 38.92 3.67 51.20
C ILE A 58 40.40 3.98 50.97
N SER A 59 41.27 3.32 51.74
CA SER A 59 42.71 3.42 51.62
C SER A 59 43.16 2.99 50.22
N GLY A 60 44.00 3.82 49.61
CA GLY A 60 44.63 3.53 48.32
C GLY A 60 45.57 2.34 48.40
N THR A 61 45.09 1.20 47.93
CA THR A 61 45.86 0.09 47.34
C THR A 61 44.82 -0.82 46.68
N ASP A 62 44.97 -1.06 45.38
CA ASP A 62 44.10 -1.86 44.48
C ASP A 62 43.12 -1.10 43.57
N MET A 63 43.53 0.04 43.01
CA MET A 63 43.03 0.39 41.67
C MET A 63 43.73 -0.49 40.65
N LYS A 64 43.10 -1.60 40.27
CA LYS A 64 43.39 -2.19 38.95
C LYS A 64 42.77 -1.26 37.92
N GLU A 65 43.64 -0.57 37.18
CA GLU A 65 43.26 0.10 35.95
C GLU A 65 42.81 -0.99 34.98
N ILE A 66 41.50 -1.27 34.94
CA ILE A 66 40.91 -2.08 33.89
C ILE A 66 40.78 -1.14 32.70
N GLU A 67 41.80 -1.19 31.85
CA GLU A 67 41.76 -0.56 30.54
C GLU A 67 40.63 -1.22 29.73
N PHE A 68 39.44 -0.60 29.71
CA PHE A 68 38.38 -0.96 28.78
C PHE A 68 38.79 -0.48 27.39
N MET A 69 39.75 -1.17 26.79
CA MET A 69 39.94 -1.09 25.35
C MET A 69 38.73 -1.75 24.71
N SER A 70 37.82 -0.94 24.18
CA SER A 70 36.74 -1.42 23.31
C SER A 70 37.40 -2.00 22.05
N GLU A 71 37.72 -3.29 22.08
CA GLU A 71 38.22 -4.06 20.93
C GLU A 71 37.21 -4.08 19.76
N ASN A 72 36.01 -3.50 19.94
CA ASN A 72 34.89 -3.55 19.01
C ASN A 72 34.67 -2.27 18.19
N TYR A 73 35.47 -1.21 18.38
CA TYR A 73 35.31 0.03 17.58
C TYR A 73 35.42 -0.23 16.08
N ASN A 74 36.31 -1.14 15.67
CA ASN A 74 36.48 -1.51 14.27
C ASN A 74 35.33 -2.37 13.73
N ASP A 75 34.61 -3.11 14.58
CA ASP A 75 33.47 -3.94 14.19
C ASP A 75 32.19 -3.12 14.02
N ILE A 76 32.02 -2.06 14.82
CA ILE A 76 30.92 -1.07 14.68
C ILE A 76 31.05 -0.24 13.39
N LEU A 77 32.26 -0.13 12.83
CA LEU A 77 32.53 0.62 11.60
C LEU A 77 32.31 -0.19 10.31
N LYS A 78 32.02 -1.49 10.40
CA LYS A 78 31.87 -2.36 9.22
C LYS A 78 30.53 -2.11 8.53
N ILE A 79 30.58 -2.03 7.20
CA ILE A 79 29.38 -2.04 6.37
C ILE A 79 28.74 -3.42 6.45
N THR A 80 27.47 -3.48 6.82
CA THR A 80 26.71 -4.72 7.03
C THR A 80 26.06 -5.26 5.76
N GLY A 81 26.03 -4.45 4.70
CA GLY A 81 25.44 -4.78 3.40
C GLY A 81 23.95 -4.41 3.32
N ILE A 82 23.46 -4.19 2.10
CA ILE A 82 22.06 -3.87 1.90
C ILE A 82 21.19 -5.10 2.17
N PRO A 83 20.15 -4.98 3.02
CA PRO A 83 19.17 -6.03 3.25
C PRO A 83 18.37 -6.35 1.98
N THR A 84 17.97 -7.61 1.82
CA THR A 84 17.24 -8.12 0.65
C THR A 84 15.98 -7.34 0.31
N ASN A 85 15.36 -6.65 1.28
CA ASN A 85 14.27 -5.72 1.02
C ASN A 85 14.55 -4.35 1.65
N CYS A 86 15.24 -3.51 0.87
CA CYS A 86 15.71 -2.19 1.29
C CYS A 86 14.59 -1.21 1.67
N LEU A 87 13.32 -1.55 1.43
CA LEU A 87 12.14 -0.78 1.84
C LEU A 87 11.38 -1.37 3.03
N LEU A 88 11.36 -2.71 3.16
CA LEU A 88 10.58 -3.38 4.20
C LEU A 88 11.29 -3.47 5.55
N LEU A 89 12.59 -3.16 5.64
CA LEU A 89 13.24 -3.11 6.95
C LEU A 89 12.56 -2.08 7.86
N SER A 90 11.84 -2.62 8.84
CA SER A 90 11.16 -1.89 9.91
C SER A 90 12.08 -1.58 11.09
N GLU A 91 13.38 -1.86 10.98
CA GLU A 91 14.35 -1.52 12.03
C GLU A 91 14.26 -0.02 12.30
N ASN A 92 13.74 0.33 13.48
CA ASN A 92 13.46 1.69 13.93
C ASN A 92 12.40 2.48 13.13
N GLY A 93 11.51 1.82 12.39
CA GLY A 93 10.33 2.44 11.75
C GLY A 93 10.60 3.27 10.48
N HIS A 94 11.85 3.49 10.08
CA HIS A 94 12.18 4.30 8.90
C HIS A 94 11.69 3.70 7.58
N GLY A 95 11.68 2.37 7.43
CA GLY A 95 11.04 1.70 6.28
C GLY A 95 9.54 1.98 6.19
N GLN A 96 8.84 2.05 7.31
CA GLN A 96 7.42 2.43 7.34
C GLN A 96 7.24 3.89 6.91
N LYS A 97 8.10 4.79 7.41
CA LYS A 97 8.06 6.21 7.04
C LYS A 97 8.25 6.43 5.54
N THR A 98 9.27 5.81 4.94
CA THR A 98 9.49 5.88 3.47
C THR A 98 8.26 5.37 2.71
N ARG A 99 7.64 4.29 3.19
CA ARG A 99 6.43 3.72 2.58
C ARG A 99 5.21 4.65 2.66
N GLU A 100 5.08 5.41 3.75
CA GLU A 100 4.03 6.41 3.95
C GLU A 100 4.27 7.68 3.13
N GLU A 101 5.53 8.14 3.04
CA GLU A 101 5.92 9.27 2.19
C GLU A 101 5.58 8.96 0.72
N ILE A 102 5.98 7.78 0.22
CA ILE A 102 5.61 7.32 -1.15
C ILE A 102 4.10 7.31 -1.36
N ALA A 103 3.35 6.71 -0.43
CA ALA A 103 1.90 6.63 -0.54
C ALA A 103 1.24 8.02 -0.55
N THR A 104 1.73 8.94 0.27
CA THR A 104 1.22 10.31 0.37
C THR A 104 1.44 11.07 -0.94
N VAL A 105 2.67 11.07 -1.45
CA VAL A 105 3.03 11.79 -2.68
C VAL A 105 2.25 11.27 -3.89
N ILE A 106 2.15 9.95 -4.04
CA ILE A 106 1.38 9.32 -5.13
C ILE A 106 -0.10 9.67 -5.05
N TYR A 107 -0.68 9.64 -3.85
CA TYR A 107 -2.10 9.87 -3.67
C TYR A 107 -2.48 11.34 -3.85
N SER A 108 -1.65 12.27 -3.36
CA SER A 108 -1.80 13.71 -3.64
C SER A 108 -1.67 14.02 -5.14
N TRP A 109 -0.72 13.39 -5.84
CA TRP A 109 -0.63 13.52 -7.30
C TRP A 109 -1.88 12.95 -7.99
N GLY A 110 -2.34 11.77 -7.55
CA GLY A 110 -3.53 11.11 -8.10
C GLY A 110 -4.80 11.94 -7.95
N ARG A 111 -4.90 12.77 -6.89
CA ARG A 111 -5.99 13.72 -6.69
C ARG A 111 -5.82 15.05 -7.45
N GLY A 112 -4.70 15.25 -8.11
CA GLY A 112 -4.36 16.52 -8.78
C GLY A 112 -3.95 17.63 -7.82
N GLU A 113 -3.57 17.30 -6.59
CA GLU A 113 -3.14 18.27 -5.57
C GLU A 113 -1.71 18.78 -5.81
N ILE A 114 -0.89 18.00 -6.52
CA ILE A 114 0.48 18.35 -6.90
C ILE A 114 0.71 18.07 -8.40
N SER A 115 1.60 18.85 -9.02
CA SER A 115 1.98 18.69 -10.42
C SER A 115 2.96 17.54 -10.65
N ASP A 116 3.16 17.16 -11.92
CA ASP A 116 4.19 16.19 -12.34
C ASP A 116 5.59 16.60 -11.87
N SER A 117 5.93 17.89 -11.98
CA SER A 117 7.24 18.40 -11.52
C SER A 117 7.41 18.33 -10.01
N GLN A 118 6.36 18.63 -9.23
CA GLN A 118 6.37 18.49 -7.78
C GLN A 118 6.48 17.02 -7.37
N PHE A 119 5.74 16.14 -8.05
CA PHE A 119 5.82 14.70 -7.85
C PHE A 119 7.24 14.18 -8.07
N LYS A 120 7.86 14.46 -9.23
CA LYS A 120 9.23 14.02 -9.55
C LYS A 120 10.22 14.49 -8.49
N CYS A 121 10.16 15.77 -8.10
CA CYS A 121 11.02 16.34 -7.06
C CYS A 121 10.87 15.59 -5.72
N GLN A 122 9.64 15.41 -5.24
CA GLN A 122 9.38 14.72 -3.96
C GLN A 122 9.78 13.24 -4.01
N PHE A 123 9.56 12.56 -5.13
CA PHE A 123 10.01 11.18 -5.32
C PHE A 123 11.54 11.06 -5.27
N GLN A 124 12.26 11.99 -5.92
CA GLN A 124 13.72 12.04 -5.89
C GLN A 124 14.24 12.35 -4.48
N ASP A 125 13.56 13.21 -3.73
CA ASP A 125 13.89 13.48 -2.32
C ASP A 125 13.72 12.24 -1.44
N ILE A 126 12.67 11.44 -1.66
CA ILE A 126 12.49 10.16 -0.99
C ILE A 126 13.66 9.22 -1.29
N CYS A 127 14.10 9.12 -2.55
CA CYS A 127 15.27 8.34 -2.94
C CYS A 127 16.52 8.80 -2.19
N LYS A 128 16.82 10.10 -2.23
CA LYS A 128 17.98 10.71 -1.56
C LYS A 128 17.94 10.49 -0.05
N GLY A 129 16.78 10.67 0.57
CA GLY A 129 16.54 10.43 1.99
C GLY A 129 16.80 8.96 2.37
N ARG A 130 16.30 8.01 1.58
CA ARG A 130 16.50 6.58 1.84
C ARG A 130 17.97 6.19 1.73
N ARG A 131 18.67 6.66 0.70
CA ARG A 131 20.12 6.44 0.54
C ARG A 131 20.91 7.01 1.71
N ALA A 132 20.61 8.24 2.11
CA ALA A 132 21.27 8.89 3.25
C ALA A 132 21.06 8.09 4.54
N TYR A 133 19.83 7.63 4.81
CA TYR A 133 19.52 6.81 5.97
C TYR A 133 20.30 5.49 5.96
N LEU A 134 20.27 4.75 4.85
CA LEU A 134 20.98 3.46 4.75
C LEU A 134 22.50 3.62 4.90
N ALA A 135 23.05 4.74 4.45
CA ALA A 135 24.46 5.08 4.67
C ALA A 135 24.77 5.42 6.14
N GLN A 136 23.87 6.15 6.82
CA GLN A 136 23.99 6.46 8.26
C GLN A 136 23.91 5.20 9.13
N CYS A 137 23.01 4.29 8.78
CA CYS A 137 22.87 2.97 9.41
C CYS A 137 23.94 1.96 8.99
N ARG A 138 24.91 2.36 8.16
CA ARG A 138 26.05 1.53 7.73
C ARG A 138 25.67 0.28 6.93
N TYR A 139 24.50 0.25 6.30
CA TYR A 139 24.17 -0.81 5.34
C TYR A 139 24.90 -0.62 4.00
N THR A 140 25.27 0.61 3.68
CA THR A 140 26.05 0.96 2.48
C THR A 140 26.96 2.16 2.77
N THR A 141 27.89 2.46 1.86
CA THR A 141 28.67 3.71 1.88
C THR A 141 27.89 4.90 1.33
N GLY A 142 26.75 4.66 0.67
CA GLY A 142 25.98 5.67 -0.09
C GLY A 142 26.62 6.06 -1.43
N ARG A 143 27.80 5.52 -1.74
CA ARG A 143 28.54 5.74 -3.00
C ARG A 143 28.75 4.45 -3.80
N ASN A 144 28.44 3.29 -3.21
CA ASN A 144 28.50 2.03 -3.91
C ASN A 144 27.37 1.99 -4.96
N ALA A 145 27.73 1.82 -6.23
CA ALA A 145 26.79 1.88 -7.35
C ALA A 145 25.78 0.73 -7.32
N GLU A 146 26.21 -0.48 -6.95
CA GLU A 146 25.34 -1.66 -6.87
C GLU A 146 24.32 -1.54 -5.73
N ASP A 147 24.77 -1.03 -4.59
CA ASP A 147 23.89 -0.72 -3.46
C ASP A 147 22.88 0.37 -3.81
N ASN A 148 23.35 1.45 -4.43
CA ASN A 148 22.52 2.56 -4.86
C ASN A 148 21.48 2.12 -5.90
N ARG A 149 21.86 1.22 -6.81
CA ARG A 149 20.95 0.58 -7.77
C ARG A 149 19.83 -0.16 -7.06
N LYS A 150 20.15 -1.05 -6.11
CA LYS A 150 19.14 -1.78 -5.33
C LYS A 150 18.16 -0.87 -4.60
N ILE A 151 18.65 0.27 -4.08
CA ILE A 151 17.81 1.25 -3.38
C ILE A 151 16.77 1.86 -4.34
N ILE A 152 17.20 2.36 -5.50
CA ILE A 152 16.29 3.02 -6.45
C ILE A 152 15.35 2.02 -7.13
N GLU A 153 15.82 0.82 -7.46
CA GLU A 153 14.99 -0.25 -8.04
C GLU A 153 13.89 -0.67 -7.06
N GLY A 154 14.23 -0.85 -5.78
CA GLY A 154 13.24 -1.16 -4.75
C GLY A 154 12.22 -0.02 -4.54
N ILE A 155 12.68 1.23 -4.48
CA ILE A 155 11.79 2.41 -4.38
C ILE A 155 10.85 2.49 -5.58
N TYR A 156 11.35 2.27 -6.79
CA TYR A 156 10.55 2.23 -8.00
C TYR A 156 9.48 1.13 -7.94
N GLU A 157 9.87 -0.11 -7.68
CA GLU A 157 8.98 -1.28 -7.64
C GLU A 157 7.79 -1.03 -6.69
N TYR A 158 8.09 -0.60 -5.46
CA TYR A 158 7.05 -0.31 -4.48
C TYR A 158 6.21 0.92 -4.84
N SER A 159 6.81 1.93 -5.45
CA SER A 159 6.09 3.12 -5.90
C SER A 159 5.14 2.80 -7.04
N GLN A 160 5.54 1.94 -7.99
CA GLN A 160 4.65 1.47 -9.05
C GLN A 160 3.49 0.65 -8.47
N LYS A 161 3.75 -0.20 -7.47
CA LYS A 161 2.66 -0.88 -6.75
C LYS A 161 1.71 0.12 -6.09
N ARG A 162 2.25 1.16 -5.46
CA ARG A 162 1.44 2.20 -4.80
C ARG A 162 0.67 3.07 -5.77
N ASN A 163 1.23 3.38 -6.94
CA ASN A 163 0.57 4.06 -8.05
C ASN A 163 -0.74 3.33 -8.39
N VAL A 164 -0.63 2.07 -8.79
CA VAL A 164 -1.78 1.27 -9.20
C VAL A 164 -2.83 1.17 -8.09
N LYS A 165 -2.41 0.88 -6.85
CA LYS A 165 -3.34 0.81 -5.71
C LYS A 165 -4.04 2.13 -5.45
N ALA A 166 -3.34 3.26 -5.58
CA ALA A 166 -3.92 4.57 -5.40
C ALA A 166 -4.95 4.89 -6.50
N MET A 167 -4.63 4.62 -7.77
CA MET A 167 -5.57 4.89 -8.86
C MET A 167 -6.82 4.01 -8.78
N VAL A 168 -6.68 2.72 -8.46
CA VAL A 168 -7.83 1.85 -8.20
C VAL A 168 -8.63 2.36 -7.00
N HIS A 169 -7.97 2.81 -5.92
CA HIS A 169 -8.67 3.35 -4.77
C HIS A 169 -9.49 4.60 -5.11
N LEU A 170 -8.89 5.57 -5.81
CA LEU A 170 -9.57 6.79 -6.25
C LEU A 170 -10.71 6.49 -7.23
N CYS A 171 -10.55 5.50 -8.11
CA CYS A 171 -11.62 4.98 -8.97
C CYS A 171 -12.80 4.51 -8.12
N PHE A 172 -12.56 3.67 -7.11
CA PHE A 172 -13.62 3.20 -6.22
C PHE A 172 -14.22 4.31 -5.35
N GLU A 173 -13.48 5.35 -4.95
CA GLU A 173 -14.03 6.52 -4.25
C GLU A 173 -15.07 7.24 -5.11
N LYS A 174 -14.79 7.45 -6.40
CA LYS A 174 -15.78 8.00 -7.34
C LYS A 174 -17.00 7.07 -7.50
N GLY A 175 -16.76 5.76 -7.49
CA GLY A 175 -17.83 4.75 -7.50
C GLY A 175 -18.74 4.79 -6.27
N GLU A 176 -18.21 5.15 -5.09
CA GLU A 176 -19.00 5.28 -3.86
C GLU A 176 -20.08 6.36 -3.99
N GLU A 177 -19.77 7.49 -4.64
CA GLU A 177 -20.73 8.57 -4.89
C GLU A 177 -21.88 8.10 -5.79
N ILE A 178 -21.60 7.25 -6.78
CA ILE A 178 -22.62 6.67 -7.66
C ILE A 178 -23.46 5.64 -6.88
N ALA A 179 -22.80 4.75 -6.14
CA ALA A 179 -23.49 3.72 -5.35
C ALA A 179 -24.45 4.31 -4.33
N ASP A 180 -24.12 5.45 -3.72
CA ASP A 180 -25.01 6.18 -2.81
C ASP A 180 -26.34 6.55 -3.45
N SER A 181 -26.31 7.01 -4.71
CA SER A 181 -27.51 7.41 -5.44
C SER A 181 -28.47 6.23 -5.69
N TYR A 182 -27.95 4.99 -5.63
CA TYR A 182 -28.72 3.75 -5.74
C TYR A 182 -28.85 3.00 -4.40
N GLY A 183 -28.44 3.61 -3.27
CA GLY A 183 -28.56 3.01 -1.93
C GLY A 183 -27.58 1.87 -1.62
N GLY A 184 -26.47 1.75 -2.38
CA GLY A 184 -25.50 0.64 -2.30
C GLY A 184 -24.31 0.83 -1.37
N ARG A 185 -24.16 1.97 -0.67
CA ARG A 185 -22.99 2.26 0.19
C ARG A 185 -22.72 1.16 1.22
N ASP A 186 -23.78 0.70 1.87
CA ASP A 186 -23.69 -0.14 3.07
C ASP A 186 -23.39 -1.62 2.74
N THR A 187 -23.76 -2.08 1.54
CA THR A 187 -23.69 -3.49 1.14
C THR A 187 -22.42 -3.87 0.41
N LYS A 188 -21.62 -2.88 -0.03
CA LYS A 188 -20.38 -3.05 -0.80
C LYS A 188 -20.51 -3.93 -2.06
N ASN A 189 -21.71 -4.24 -2.52
CA ASN A 189 -22.02 -5.12 -3.64
C ASN A 189 -22.12 -4.35 -4.97
N TRP A 190 -21.13 -3.50 -5.20
CA TRP A 190 -21.00 -2.67 -6.38
C TRP A 190 -19.53 -2.53 -6.77
N VAL A 191 -19.30 -2.20 -8.04
CA VAL A 191 -17.98 -1.89 -8.60
C VAL A 191 -18.07 -0.69 -9.53
N TYR A 192 -16.94 -0.02 -9.70
CA TYR A 192 -16.79 1.06 -10.66
C TYR A 192 -15.45 0.96 -11.35
N TYR A 193 -15.47 1.00 -12.68
CA TYR A 193 -14.30 1.06 -13.56
C TYR A 193 -14.35 2.38 -14.33
N ASP A 194 -13.21 3.03 -14.47
CA ASP A 194 -13.09 4.27 -15.23
C ASP A 194 -11.71 4.34 -15.89
N ALA A 195 -11.72 4.43 -17.21
CA ALA A 195 -10.54 4.42 -18.07
C ALA A 195 -9.59 5.58 -17.74
N ASP A 196 -10.10 6.70 -17.23
CA ASP A 196 -9.26 7.85 -16.88
C ASP A 196 -8.28 7.52 -15.75
N TYR A 197 -8.66 6.65 -14.81
CA TYR A 197 -7.76 6.20 -13.75
C TYR A 197 -6.74 5.16 -14.24
N TYR A 198 -7.10 4.34 -15.23
CA TYR A 198 -6.15 3.48 -15.93
C TYR A 198 -5.04 4.33 -16.58
N TYR A 199 -5.42 5.30 -17.41
CA TYR A 199 -4.46 6.15 -18.11
C TYR A 199 -3.67 7.07 -17.17
N ARG A 200 -4.28 7.51 -16.07
CA ARG A 200 -3.57 8.23 -15.00
C ARG A 200 -2.51 7.34 -14.34
N SER A 201 -2.79 6.05 -14.16
CA SER A 201 -1.81 5.09 -13.64
C SER A 201 -0.65 4.89 -14.60
N GLU A 202 -0.92 4.74 -15.90
CA GLU A 202 0.13 4.61 -16.93
C GLU A 202 0.98 5.89 -17.06
N HIS A 203 0.36 7.07 -16.96
CA HIS A 203 1.11 8.33 -16.94
C HIS A 203 2.05 8.42 -15.74
N LEU A 204 1.58 8.09 -14.54
CA LEU A 204 2.43 8.09 -13.34
C LEU A 204 3.54 7.06 -13.41
N LYS A 205 3.28 5.89 -14.00
CA LYS A 205 4.29 4.86 -14.24
C LYS A 205 5.44 5.43 -15.09
N ASN A 206 5.11 6.15 -16.16
CA ASN A 206 6.14 6.81 -16.99
C ASN A 206 6.92 7.88 -16.21
N LEU A 207 6.23 8.72 -15.42
CA LEU A 207 6.91 9.70 -14.55
C LEU A 207 7.84 9.05 -13.53
N LEU A 208 7.44 7.91 -12.95
CA LEU A 208 8.27 7.12 -12.05
C LEU A 208 9.51 6.55 -12.75
N ARG A 209 9.36 6.02 -13.97
CA ARG A 209 10.47 5.51 -14.78
C ARG A 209 11.45 6.63 -15.11
N GLU A 210 10.95 7.79 -15.55
CA GLU A 210 11.79 8.97 -15.81
C GLU A 210 12.55 9.43 -14.56
N ALA A 211 11.84 9.65 -13.45
CA ALA A 211 12.47 10.14 -12.22
C ALA A 211 13.50 9.14 -11.68
N THR A 212 13.22 7.84 -11.78
CA THR A 212 14.17 6.77 -11.41
C THR A 212 15.39 6.75 -12.32
N ALA A 213 15.22 6.93 -13.63
CA ALA A 213 16.31 6.98 -14.59
C ALA A 213 17.23 8.20 -14.35
N GLU A 214 16.66 9.37 -14.05
CA GLU A 214 17.42 10.56 -13.65
C GLU A 214 18.24 10.32 -12.38
N MET A 215 17.66 9.63 -11.38
CA MET A 215 18.39 9.24 -10.16
C MET A 215 19.50 8.23 -10.45
N ALA A 216 19.26 7.27 -11.35
CA ALA A 216 20.23 6.28 -11.77
C ALA A 216 21.45 6.92 -12.46
N GLU A 217 21.20 7.93 -13.31
CA GLU A 217 22.24 8.75 -13.93
C GLU A 217 23.01 9.56 -12.87
N GLU A 218 22.30 10.30 -11.99
CA GLU A 218 22.90 11.09 -10.90
C GLU A 218 23.82 10.23 -10.02
N TRP A 219 23.44 8.97 -9.76
CA TRP A 219 24.14 8.08 -8.85
C TRP A 219 25.14 7.14 -9.53
N GLY A 220 25.27 7.22 -10.87
CA GLY A 220 26.19 6.39 -11.65
C GLY A 220 25.87 4.90 -11.54
N THR A 221 24.59 4.53 -11.40
CA THR A 221 24.17 3.13 -11.24
C THR A 221 24.06 2.40 -12.58
N GLY A 222 24.08 3.12 -13.70
CA GLY A 222 23.81 2.59 -15.05
C GLY A 222 22.30 2.49 -15.33
N THR A 223 21.94 1.85 -16.44
CA THR A 223 20.54 1.72 -16.88
C THR A 223 19.74 0.78 -15.99
N ILE A 224 18.49 1.14 -15.72
CA ILE A 224 17.51 0.35 -14.97
C ILE A 224 16.62 -0.43 -15.94
N ASP A 225 16.43 -1.71 -15.68
CA ASP A 225 15.52 -2.57 -16.45
C ASP A 225 14.15 -2.61 -15.76
N PHE A 226 13.31 -1.64 -16.10
CA PHE A 226 11.98 -1.50 -15.48
C PHE A 226 11.04 -2.66 -15.80
N ASP A 227 11.12 -3.21 -17.00
CA ASP A 227 10.26 -4.31 -17.42
C ASP A 227 10.62 -5.58 -16.65
N SER A 228 11.92 -5.87 -16.46
CA SER A 228 12.36 -6.96 -15.59
C SER A 228 11.90 -6.78 -14.14
N ILE A 229 11.93 -5.56 -13.59
CA ILE A 229 11.46 -5.31 -12.22
C ILE A 229 9.96 -5.59 -12.10
N GLU A 230 9.17 -5.15 -13.08
CA GLU A 230 7.72 -5.33 -13.07
C GLU A 230 7.30 -6.79 -13.25
N GLU A 231 7.96 -7.52 -14.16
CA GLU A 231 7.70 -8.94 -14.42
C GLU A 231 8.04 -9.83 -13.21
N HIS A 232 9.10 -9.49 -12.47
CA HIS A 232 9.61 -10.31 -11.37
C HIS A 232 9.27 -9.74 -9.98
N SER A 233 8.35 -8.77 -9.91
CA SER A 233 7.99 -8.13 -8.65
C SER A 233 7.39 -9.11 -7.65
N GLY A 234 7.74 -8.94 -6.37
CA GLY A 234 7.12 -9.68 -5.27
C GLY A 234 5.72 -9.17 -4.89
N PHE A 235 5.28 -8.01 -5.40
CA PHE A 235 4.06 -7.33 -4.98
C PHE A 235 2.83 -7.72 -5.81
N THR A 236 2.54 -9.02 -5.91
CA THR A 236 1.51 -9.56 -6.82
C THR A 236 0.19 -9.97 -6.14
N ALA A 237 0.19 -10.19 -4.82
CA ALA A 237 -0.92 -10.81 -4.08
C ALA A 237 -2.27 -10.06 -4.18
N ASP A 238 -2.24 -8.76 -4.46
CA ASP A 238 -3.38 -7.88 -4.61
C ASP A 238 -3.46 -7.27 -6.03
N GLY A 239 -3.19 -8.09 -7.04
CA GLY A 239 -3.41 -7.78 -8.45
C GLY A 239 -2.23 -7.09 -9.15
N GLY A 240 -1.01 -7.59 -8.94
CA GLY A 240 0.16 -7.20 -9.75
C GLY A 240 0.53 -5.72 -9.71
N LEU A 241 1.26 -5.26 -10.72
CA LEU A 241 1.75 -3.88 -10.90
C LEU A 241 1.05 -3.15 -12.05
N ASP A 242 -0.11 -3.66 -12.50
CA ASP A 242 -0.96 -3.06 -13.52
C ASP A 242 -2.38 -2.77 -12.99
N PHE A 243 -3.02 -1.76 -13.58
CA PHE A 243 -4.33 -1.27 -13.13
C PHE A 243 -5.43 -2.33 -13.21
N ASN A 244 -5.53 -3.04 -14.34
CA ASN A 244 -6.63 -3.97 -14.60
C ASN A 244 -6.59 -5.18 -13.64
N SER A 245 -5.42 -5.76 -13.40
CA SER A 245 -5.23 -6.83 -12.42
C SER A 245 -5.60 -6.39 -11.01
N SER A 246 -5.18 -5.18 -10.60
CA SER A 246 -5.50 -4.63 -9.26
C SER A 246 -6.97 -4.25 -9.13
N TRP A 247 -7.57 -3.72 -10.18
CA TRP A 247 -9.01 -3.46 -10.24
C TRP A 247 -9.80 -4.76 -10.13
N ASN A 248 -9.43 -5.78 -10.91
CA ASN A 248 -10.10 -7.07 -10.90
C ASN A 248 -9.95 -7.77 -9.55
N TRP A 249 -8.79 -7.70 -8.91
CA TRP A 249 -8.62 -8.19 -7.53
C TRP A 249 -9.61 -7.52 -6.58
N LYS A 250 -9.86 -6.21 -6.73
CA LYS A 250 -10.86 -5.50 -5.93
C LYS A 250 -12.29 -5.93 -6.30
N ALA A 251 -12.61 -6.06 -7.58
CA ALA A 251 -13.95 -6.40 -8.07
C ALA A 251 -14.35 -7.86 -7.75
N ASP A 252 -13.46 -8.81 -8.01
CA ASP A 252 -13.70 -10.24 -7.87
C ASP A 252 -13.40 -10.73 -6.44
N MET A 253 -12.20 -10.48 -5.91
CA MET A 253 -11.80 -11.04 -4.61
C MET A 253 -12.35 -10.24 -3.42
N CYS A 254 -12.32 -8.91 -3.48
CA CYS A 254 -12.79 -8.09 -2.35
C CYS A 254 -14.29 -7.83 -2.36
N ARG A 255 -14.85 -7.51 -3.53
CA ARG A 255 -16.27 -7.15 -3.68
C ARG A 255 -17.10 -8.38 -4.03
N GLY A 256 -16.59 -9.30 -4.84
CA GLY A 256 -17.27 -10.56 -5.16
C GLY A 256 -18.47 -10.40 -6.07
N VAL A 257 -18.47 -9.40 -6.94
CA VAL A 257 -19.66 -9.06 -7.76
C VAL A 257 -19.36 -8.80 -9.23
N ALA A 258 -18.10 -8.71 -9.62
CA ALA A 258 -17.72 -8.57 -11.03
C ALA A 258 -16.33 -9.13 -11.29
N SER A 259 -16.03 -9.47 -12.54
CA SER A 259 -14.68 -9.78 -12.98
C SER A 259 -14.38 -9.24 -14.36
N LEU A 260 -13.08 -9.10 -14.62
CA LEU A 260 -12.47 -8.89 -15.93
C LEU A 260 -11.71 -10.18 -16.29
N ASP A 261 -11.84 -10.70 -17.51
CA ASP A 261 -11.21 -11.96 -17.92
C ASP A 261 -9.87 -11.79 -18.67
N ASP A 262 -9.67 -10.64 -19.30
CA ASP A 262 -8.42 -10.20 -19.93
C ASP A 262 -7.89 -8.94 -19.26
N PHE A 263 -6.75 -9.02 -18.58
CA PHE A 263 -6.13 -7.87 -17.93
C PHE A 263 -5.28 -7.01 -18.89
N THR A 264 -4.95 -7.55 -20.07
CA THR A 264 -4.13 -6.87 -21.08
C THR A 264 -4.95 -5.92 -21.95
N ILE A 265 -6.27 -6.00 -21.88
CA ILE A 265 -7.15 -5.15 -22.66
C ILE A 265 -6.98 -3.68 -22.29
N LEU A 266 -6.86 -2.84 -23.31
CA LEU A 266 -6.76 -1.40 -23.16
C LEU A 266 -8.17 -0.81 -23.08
N PRO A 267 -8.50 -0.06 -22.01
CA PRO A 267 -9.79 0.60 -21.94
C PRO A 267 -9.90 1.73 -22.94
N GLU A 268 -11.05 1.86 -23.58
CA GLU A 268 -11.35 2.99 -24.46
C GLU A 268 -11.33 4.31 -23.66
N PRO A 269 -10.60 5.37 -24.10
CA PRO A 269 -10.57 6.64 -23.39
C PRO A 269 -11.96 7.24 -23.16
N GLY A 270 -12.19 7.78 -21.95
CA GLY A 270 -13.50 8.33 -21.56
C GLY A 270 -14.59 7.28 -21.31
N PHE A 271 -14.25 5.99 -21.26
CA PHE A 271 -15.15 4.94 -20.84
C PHE A 271 -15.25 4.85 -19.31
N SER A 272 -16.47 4.65 -18.79
CA SER A 272 -16.66 4.15 -17.42
C SER A 272 -17.80 3.14 -17.34
N PHE A 273 -17.70 2.27 -16.35
CA PHE A 273 -18.65 1.21 -16.05
C PHE A 273 -18.95 1.19 -14.56
N PHE A 274 -20.23 1.13 -14.23
CA PHE A 274 -20.73 0.96 -12.88
C PHE A 274 -21.67 -0.22 -12.84
N TYR A 275 -21.52 -1.07 -11.82
CA TYR A 275 -22.47 -2.13 -11.54
C TYR A 275 -22.79 -2.17 -10.06
N GLN A 276 -24.07 -2.37 -9.73
CA GLN A 276 -24.55 -2.62 -8.38
C GLN A 276 -25.60 -3.73 -8.41
N GLU A 277 -25.44 -4.74 -7.56
CA GLU A 277 -26.29 -5.93 -7.54
C GLU A 277 -27.75 -5.64 -7.16
N ASN A 278 -28.00 -4.67 -6.28
CA ASN A 278 -29.37 -4.30 -5.86
C ASN A 278 -29.65 -2.83 -6.19
N LYS A 279 -30.54 -2.57 -7.15
CA LYS A 279 -30.89 -1.20 -7.59
C LYS A 279 -31.69 -0.40 -6.55
N HIS A 280 -32.40 -1.07 -5.64
CA HIS A 280 -33.35 -0.45 -4.71
C HIS A 280 -33.15 -0.90 -3.26
N ARG A 281 -33.23 0.06 -2.32
CA ARG A 281 -33.18 -0.19 -0.86
C ARG A 281 -34.57 -0.48 -0.24
N VAL A 282 -35.66 -0.10 -0.92
CA VAL A 282 -37.01 -0.03 -0.34
C VAL A 282 -37.94 -1.10 -0.92
N VAL A 283 -38.62 -1.80 -0.03
CA VAL A 283 -39.54 -2.95 -0.25
C VAL A 283 -40.89 -2.56 -0.91
N GLN A 284 -40.99 -1.40 -1.56
CA GLN A 284 -42.23 -0.94 -2.21
C GLN A 284 -42.44 -1.54 -3.61
N TYR A 285 -41.46 -2.27 -4.12
CA TYR A 285 -41.50 -2.87 -5.45
C TYR A 285 -41.79 -4.37 -5.40
N GLY A 286 -42.23 -4.95 -6.52
CA GLY A 286 -42.42 -6.40 -6.64
C GLY A 286 -41.13 -7.18 -6.41
N THR A 287 -41.24 -8.47 -6.07
CA THR A 287 -40.10 -9.33 -5.70
C THR A 287 -38.97 -9.35 -6.73
N LEU A 288 -39.30 -9.24 -8.02
CA LEU A 288 -38.34 -9.22 -9.13
C LEU A 288 -37.61 -7.88 -9.30
N GLU A 289 -38.30 -6.76 -9.14
CA GLU A 289 -37.69 -5.42 -9.26
C GLU A 289 -36.71 -5.15 -8.10
N ILE A 290 -36.97 -5.73 -6.92
CA ILE A 290 -36.04 -5.68 -5.79
C ILE A 290 -34.77 -6.49 -6.05
N GLN A 291 -34.84 -7.53 -6.89
CA GLN A 291 -33.71 -8.41 -7.23
C GLN A 291 -32.92 -7.89 -8.44
N ALA A 292 -33.44 -6.89 -9.16
CA ALA A 292 -32.74 -6.33 -10.29
C ALA A 292 -31.50 -5.54 -9.84
N GLY A 293 -30.37 -5.88 -10.43
CA GLY A 293 -29.18 -5.04 -10.39
C GLY A 293 -29.29 -3.89 -11.38
N ILE A 294 -28.34 -2.98 -11.33
CA ILE A 294 -28.21 -1.92 -12.32
C ILE A 294 -26.78 -1.91 -12.86
N CYS A 295 -26.68 -1.83 -14.18
CA CYS A 295 -25.43 -1.60 -14.87
C CYS A 295 -25.53 -0.29 -15.66
N ILE A 296 -24.49 0.54 -15.55
CA ILE A 296 -24.39 1.84 -16.20
C ILE A 296 -23.07 1.89 -16.92
N ILE A 297 -23.08 2.28 -18.19
CA ILE A 297 -21.86 2.58 -18.94
C ILE A 297 -21.92 4.01 -19.44
N LYS A 298 -20.77 4.65 -19.49
CA LYS A 298 -20.59 5.95 -20.13
C LYS A 298 -19.46 5.85 -21.13
N TYR A 299 -19.63 6.47 -22.28
CA TYR A 299 -18.58 6.59 -23.29
C TYR A 299 -18.76 7.90 -24.05
N GLY A 300 -17.78 8.80 -23.93
CA GLY A 300 -17.92 10.19 -24.39
C GLY A 300 -19.08 10.89 -23.66
N GLU A 301 -19.99 11.52 -24.41
CA GLU A 301 -21.17 12.19 -23.85
C GLU A 301 -22.36 11.24 -23.61
N ALA A 302 -22.27 9.99 -24.08
CA ALA A 302 -23.37 9.04 -24.00
C ALA A 302 -23.36 8.25 -22.68
N GLU A 303 -24.56 8.01 -22.14
CA GLU A 303 -24.80 7.19 -20.95
C GLU A 303 -25.90 6.17 -21.27
N TRP A 304 -25.62 4.90 -20.96
CA TRP A 304 -26.60 3.82 -21.09
C TRP A 304 -26.79 3.12 -19.76
N LYS A 305 -28.03 2.72 -19.49
CA LYS A 305 -28.44 2.01 -18.28
C LYS A 305 -29.21 0.76 -18.66
N VAL A 306 -28.93 -0.33 -17.97
CA VAL A 306 -29.65 -1.59 -18.12
C VAL A 306 -29.85 -2.22 -16.75
N ASP A 307 -31.06 -2.73 -16.53
CA ASP A 307 -31.34 -3.56 -15.36
C ASP A 307 -30.71 -4.94 -15.57
N VAL A 308 -30.03 -5.44 -14.55
CA VAL A 308 -29.41 -6.78 -14.54
C VAL A 308 -30.43 -7.75 -13.95
N PRO A 309 -31.00 -8.67 -14.75
CA PRO A 309 -32.19 -9.41 -14.37
C PRO A 309 -31.85 -10.66 -13.56
N PHE A 310 -31.25 -10.50 -12.38
CA PHE A 310 -31.04 -11.63 -11.47
C PHE A 310 -32.39 -12.22 -11.01
N ASN A 311 -32.44 -13.54 -10.86
CA ASN A 311 -33.62 -14.28 -10.42
C ASN A 311 -33.31 -15.03 -9.12
N ASN A 312 -32.96 -14.30 -8.06
CA ASN A 312 -32.56 -14.83 -6.75
C ASN A 312 -33.68 -15.55 -5.99
N SER A 313 -34.91 -15.56 -6.51
CA SER A 313 -36.10 -16.13 -5.87
C SER A 313 -36.65 -17.40 -6.53
N CYS A 314 -35.99 -17.91 -7.57
CA CYS A 314 -36.45 -19.04 -8.40
C CYS A 314 -37.87 -18.84 -8.99
N CYS A 315 -38.42 -17.64 -8.94
CA CYS A 315 -39.82 -17.39 -9.28
C CYS A 315 -40.06 -17.33 -10.80
N LEU A 316 -39.00 -17.16 -11.59
CA LEU A 316 -39.04 -17.11 -13.07
C LEU A 316 -38.22 -18.19 -13.78
N GLY A 317 -37.83 -19.28 -13.12
CA GLY A 317 -37.01 -20.36 -13.71
C GLY A 317 -35.62 -20.47 -13.09
N GLU A 318 -34.65 -21.02 -13.84
CA GLU A 318 -33.26 -21.19 -13.38
C GLU A 318 -32.65 -19.85 -12.93
N LEU A 319 -31.82 -19.89 -11.89
CA LEU A 319 -31.06 -18.75 -11.41
C LEU A 319 -30.01 -18.38 -12.47
N ALA A 320 -30.15 -17.22 -13.10
CA ALA A 320 -29.04 -16.60 -13.79
C ALA A 320 -28.13 -15.98 -12.74
N ASP A 321 -26.97 -16.60 -12.49
CA ASP A 321 -26.08 -16.19 -11.41
C ASP A 321 -25.03 -15.15 -11.83
N TYR A 322 -24.79 -15.03 -13.14
CA TYR A 322 -23.85 -14.09 -13.75
C TYR A 322 -24.34 -13.65 -15.14
N PHE A 323 -23.86 -12.50 -15.60
CA PHE A 323 -24.14 -11.95 -16.92
C PHE A 323 -22.88 -11.35 -17.53
N ASN A 324 -22.68 -11.60 -18.82
CA ASN A 324 -21.72 -10.87 -19.64
C ASN A 324 -22.26 -9.45 -19.91
N VAL A 325 -21.43 -8.43 -19.71
CA VAL A 325 -21.86 -7.03 -19.82
C VAL A 325 -22.16 -6.65 -21.28
N SER A 326 -21.38 -7.15 -22.25
CA SER A 326 -21.66 -6.94 -23.67
C SER A 326 -23.02 -7.47 -24.08
N GLU A 327 -23.41 -8.66 -23.60
CA GLU A 327 -24.74 -9.21 -23.88
C GLU A 327 -25.87 -8.35 -23.29
N LEU A 328 -25.68 -7.81 -22.07
CA LEU A 328 -26.69 -6.95 -21.44
C LEU A 328 -26.95 -5.69 -22.27
N PHE A 329 -25.92 -5.05 -22.82
CA PHE A 329 -26.04 -3.84 -23.64
C PHE A 329 -26.29 -4.10 -25.13
N GLY A 330 -25.89 -5.27 -25.64
CA GLY A 330 -26.19 -5.71 -27.00
C GLY A 330 -27.66 -6.09 -27.16
N ARG A 331 -28.30 -6.59 -26.09
CA ARG A 331 -29.75 -6.82 -26.06
C ARG A 331 -30.49 -5.51 -26.36
N LYS A 332 -31.48 -5.58 -27.25
CA LYS A 332 -32.29 -4.44 -27.74
C LYS A 332 -31.49 -3.34 -28.47
N SER A 333 -30.25 -3.60 -28.90
CA SER A 333 -29.42 -2.62 -29.63
C SER A 333 -29.24 -1.30 -28.87
N LEU A 334 -29.17 -1.35 -27.54
CA LEU A 334 -28.92 -0.16 -26.70
C LEU A 334 -27.60 0.50 -27.08
N VAL A 335 -26.59 -0.32 -27.36
CA VAL A 335 -25.30 0.09 -27.93
C VAL A 335 -25.11 -0.62 -29.27
N SER A 336 -24.74 0.13 -30.30
CA SER A 336 -24.40 -0.39 -31.63
C SER A 336 -22.91 -0.26 -31.98
N ASN A 337 -22.11 0.38 -31.10
CA ASN A 337 -20.67 0.49 -31.26
C ASN A 337 -20.02 -0.88 -31.00
N THR A 338 -19.54 -1.52 -32.05
CA THR A 338 -18.95 -2.86 -31.99
C THR A 338 -17.64 -2.91 -31.20
N GLY A 339 -16.81 -1.86 -31.23
CA GLY A 339 -15.58 -1.80 -30.43
C GLY A 339 -15.88 -1.69 -28.93
N LEU A 340 -16.88 -0.90 -28.57
CA LEU A 340 -17.33 -0.81 -27.17
C LEU A 340 -17.94 -2.13 -26.68
N LEU A 341 -18.74 -2.80 -27.52
CA LEU A 341 -19.30 -4.12 -27.19
C LEU A 341 -18.21 -5.19 -27.06
N ASP A 342 -17.16 -5.14 -27.89
CA ASP A 342 -16.00 -6.03 -27.78
C ASP A 342 -15.28 -5.81 -26.45
N PHE A 343 -14.99 -4.55 -26.09
CA PHE A 343 -14.40 -4.22 -24.78
C PHE A 343 -15.26 -4.69 -23.60
N LEU A 344 -16.57 -4.48 -23.65
CA LEU A 344 -17.51 -4.93 -22.63
C LEU A 344 -17.64 -6.45 -22.54
N SER A 345 -17.21 -7.20 -23.57
CA SER A 345 -17.32 -8.65 -23.58
C SER A 345 -16.38 -9.31 -22.57
N HIS A 346 -15.39 -8.58 -22.09
CA HIS A 346 -14.45 -9.02 -21.07
C HIS A 346 -14.96 -8.83 -19.63
N PHE A 347 -16.08 -8.12 -19.46
CA PHE A 347 -16.68 -7.87 -18.15
C PHE A 347 -17.80 -8.85 -17.87
N GLU A 348 -17.74 -9.43 -16.67
CA GLU A 348 -18.82 -10.21 -16.09
C GLU A 348 -19.33 -9.53 -14.81
N VAL A 349 -20.65 -9.55 -14.62
CA VAL A 349 -21.30 -9.11 -13.38
C VAL A 349 -22.09 -10.26 -12.78
N PHE A 350 -22.08 -10.36 -11.46
CA PHE A 350 -22.73 -11.45 -10.75
C PHE A 350 -23.17 -11.02 -9.35
N THR A 351 -23.97 -11.89 -8.73
CA THR A 351 -24.43 -11.70 -7.35
C THR A 351 -23.28 -11.94 -6.38
N TYR A 352 -23.32 -11.28 -5.22
CA TYR A 352 -22.34 -11.51 -4.15
C TYR A 352 -22.32 -12.99 -3.71
N PHE A 353 -23.50 -13.61 -3.70
CA PHE A 353 -23.65 -15.03 -3.36
C PHE A 353 -22.92 -15.94 -4.36
N TYR A 354 -23.09 -15.70 -5.66
CA TYR A 354 -22.37 -16.44 -6.69
C TYR A 354 -20.85 -16.26 -6.55
N GLY A 355 -20.37 -15.02 -6.43
CA GLY A 355 -18.95 -14.71 -6.30
C GLY A 355 -18.31 -15.41 -5.10
N ARG A 356 -18.99 -15.39 -3.95
CA ARG A 356 -18.56 -16.11 -2.74
C ARG A 356 -18.46 -17.62 -2.95
N ASN A 357 -19.46 -18.23 -3.57
CA ASN A 357 -19.46 -19.68 -3.83
C ASN A 357 -18.38 -20.08 -4.84
N ARG A 358 -18.19 -19.26 -5.89
CA ARG A 358 -17.10 -19.42 -6.88
C ARG A 358 -15.74 -19.41 -6.21
N TRP A 359 -15.51 -18.49 -5.27
CA TRP A 359 -14.26 -18.42 -4.51
C TRP A 359 -14.04 -19.64 -3.60
N LEU A 360 -15.09 -20.10 -2.90
CA LEU A 360 -15.03 -21.30 -2.06
C LEU A 360 -14.75 -22.57 -2.88
N ALA A 361 -15.32 -22.69 -4.08
CA ALA A 361 -15.04 -23.82 -4.97
C ALA A 361 -13.56 -23.85 -5.40
N LYS A 362 -13.00 -22.70 -5.78
CA LYS A 362 -11.57 -22.56 -6.13
C LYS A 362 -10.64 -22.95 -4.97
N GLN A 363 -11.00 -22.63 -3.73
CA GLN A 363 -10.23 -23.01 -2.53
C GLN A 363 -10.26 -24.53 -2.27
N ASN A 364 -11.36 -25.19 -2.63
CA ASN A 364 -11.57 -26.62 -2.36
C ASN A 364 -11.12 -27.53 -3.52
N GLY A 365 -10.57 -26.98 -4.61
CA GLY A 365 -10.07 -27.74 -5.76
C GLY A 365 -11.17 -28.44 -6.57
N CYS A 366 -12.40 -27.90 -6.55
CA CYS A 366 -13.53 -28.37 -7.34
C CYS A 366 -13.66 -27.60 -8.66
#